data_AF-A0A7S3ZJ66-F1
#
_entry.id   AF-A0A7S3ZJ66-F1
#
_cell.length_a   1.000
_cell.length_b   1.000
_cell.length_c   1.000
_cell.angle_alpha   90.00
_cell.angle_beta   90.00
_cell.angle_gamma   90.00
#
_symmetry.space_group_name_H-M   'P 1'
#
loop_
_entity.id
_entity.type
_entity.pdbx_description
1 polymer ?
#
loop_
_entity_poly.entity_id
_entity_poly.type
_entity_poly.pdbx_seq_one_letter_code
_entity_poly.pdbx_strand_id
1 'polypeptide(L)'
;MLPHRTLKPAHTHVKNATLLVPRALRRFDRRMTAAALLLAATALLTQFTTQQRYIRKYRTPRRDTLHPSVVNHRGMASPDGKYRATTKSDESSETTHLTDAATGRRLTIGEVARLWRDDTFAGWFQELLAQSAFDAYFWEVPPVNIVTFVETPYEHTLVQNRWGFRAADSSDFAQHLEGACSRGDRCAAFPNLGRDSMLVSPCDEGGPPPVQPRAHGTLYERANPHVAAPESAYGHIAAFARNAPQAQAAAFWAKVGSTYESLVAQKGDRPVWLSTEGSGVPWLHVRMDARPKYYHTAHYKVWSG
;
A
#
# COMPACT_ATOMS: atom_id res chain seq x y z
N MET A 1 -8.83 -54.53 32.00
CA MET A 1 -9.56 -53.69 32.98
C MET A 1 -8.67 -52.52 33.36
N LEU A 2 -8.91 -51.35 32.75
CA LEU A 2 -8.25 -50.07 33.03
C LEU A 2 -9.36 -49.08 33.36
N PRO A 3 -9.22 -48.23 34.39
CA PRO A 3 -10.35 -47.48 34.94
C PRO A 3 -10.66 -46.21 34.14
N HIS A 4 -11.96 -45.98 33.91
CA HIS A 4 -12.53 -44.73 33.44
C HIS A 4 -12.16 -43.58 34.39
N ARG A 5 -11.53 -42.52 33.86
CA ARG A 5 -11.43 -41.23 34.53
C ARG A 5 -12.32 -40.21 33.81
N THR A 6 -13.35 -39.79 34.53
CA THR A 6 -14.31 -38.73 34.21
C THR A 6 -13.61 -37.37 34.04
N LEU A 7 -13.87 -36.69 32.92
CA LEU A 7 -13.49 -35.31 32.66
C LEU A 7 -14.36 -34.35 33.51
N LYS A 8 -13.70 -33.50 34.30
CA LYS A 8 -14.32 -32.29 34.90
C LYS A 8 -14.07 -31.10 33.95
N PRO A 9 -15.01 -30.14 33.82
CA PRO A 9 -14.79 -28.94 33.02
C PRO A 9 -13.87 -27.97 33.76
N ALA A 10 -12.85 -27.45 33.08
CA ALA A 10 -11.96 -26.42 33.58
C ALA A 10 -12.57 -25.03 33.33
N HIS A 11 -12.79 -24.30 34.41
CA HIS A 11 -13.15 -22.89 34.41
C HIS A 11 -12.00 -22.03 33.83
N THR A 12 -12.27 -21.31 32.75
CA THR A 12 -11.37 -20.29 32.20
C THR A 12 -11.48 -19.01 33.04
N HIS A 13 -10.47 -18.78 33.87
CA HIS A 13 -10.22 -17.47 34.47
C HIS A 13 -9.69 -16.50 33.40
N VAL A 14 -10.50 -15.52 33.01
CA VAL A 14 -10.03 -14.34 32.27
C VAL A 14 -9.32 -13.42 33.26
N LYS A 15 -7.98 -13.34 33.17
CA LYS A 15 -7.20 -12.30 33.86
C LYS A 15 -7.40 -10.98 33.11
N ASN A 16 -7.88 -9.98 33.84
CA ASN A 16 -8.03 -8.60 33.40
C ASN A 16 -6.73 -8.08 32.76
N ALA A 17 -6.78 -7.74 31.48
CA ALA A 17 -5.75 -6.97 30.82
C ALA A 17 -5.87 -5.51 31.30
N THR A 18 -4.92 -5.10 32.13
CA THR A 18 -4.72 -3.69 32.50
C THR A 18 -4.53 -2.88 31.21
N LEU A 19 -5.50 -2.03 30.87
CA LEU A 19 -5.40 -1.06 29.80
C LEU A 19 -4.20 -0.14 30.08
N LEU A 20 -3.12 -0.29 29.30
CA LEU A 20 -2.06 0.70 29.22
C LEU A 20 -2.64 1.96 28.57
N VAL A 21 -2.96 2.93 29.42
CA VAL A 21 -3.39 4.27 29.02
C VAL A 21 -2.27 4.91 28.17
N PRO A 22 -2.54 5.26 26.89
CA PRO A 22 -1.53 5.89 26.04
C PRO A 22 -1.07 7.23 26.63
N ARG A 23 0.23 7.53 26.50
CA ARG A 23 0.85 8.80 26.93
C ARG A 23 0.24 10.08 26.29
N ALA A 24 -0.71 9.93 25.35
CA ALA A 24 -1.54 11.01 24.81
C ALA A 24 -2.43 11.71 25.86
N LEU A 25 -2.59 11.16 27.06
CA LEU A 25 -3.26 11.83 28.18
C LEU A 25 -2.39 12.85 28.94
N ARG A 26 -1.12 13.10 28.53
CA ARG A 26 -0.22 14.05 29.22
C ARG A 26 -0.12 15.46 28.61
N ARG A 27 -0.95 15.77 27.61
CA ARG A 27 -1.24 17.16 27.20
C ARG A 27 -2.75 17.32 27.03
N PHE A 28 -3.51 17.00 28.08
CA PHE A 28 -4.88 17.49 28.19
C PHE A 28 -4.81 18.85 28.86
N ASP A 29 -5.16 19.88 28.10
CA ASP A 29 -5.49 21.17 28.67
C ASP A 29 -6.58 20.95 29.72
N ARG A 30 -6.36 21.40 30.96
CA ARG A 30 -7.22 21.12 32.13
C ARG A 30 -8.61 21.76 32.03
N ARG A 31 -8.98 22.31 30.87
CA ARG A 31 -10.21 23.07 30.62
C ARG A 31 -11.15 22.43 29.59
N MET A 32 -10.97 21.18 29.19
CA MET A 32 -12.03 20.49 28.45
C MET A 32 -13.15 20.08 29.41
N THR A 33 -14.35 20.61 29.18
CA THR A 33 -15.54 20.20 29.91
C THR A 33 -15.84 18.72 29.65
N ALA A 34 -16.47 18.03 30.60
CA ALA A 34 -16.84 16.62 30.45
C ALA A 34 -17.66 16.36 29.16
N ALA A 35 -18.43 17.35 28.71
CA ALA A 35 -19.16 17.31 27.45
C ALA A 35 -18.26 17.17 26.21
N ALA A 36 -17.10 17.83 26.19
CA ALA A 36 -16.16 17.79 25.07
C ALA A 36 -15.42 16.44 24.98
N LEU A 37 -15.13 15.82 26.13
CA LEU A 37 -14.61 14.45 26.20
C LEU A 37 -15.63 13.42 25.73
N LEU A 38 -16.90 13.58 26.13
CA LEU A 38 -17.98 12.70 25.69
C LEU A 38 -18.18 12.79 24.18
N LEU A 39 -18.20 14.00 23.62
CA LEU A 39 -18.32 14.26 22.18
C LEU A 39 -17.20 13.61 21.38
N ALA A 40 -15.94 13.75 21.81
CA ALA A 40 -14.79 13.13 21.17
C ALA A 40 -14.86 11.59 21.22
N ALA A 41 -15.25 11.01 22.36
CA ALA A 41 -15.43 9.57 22.50
C ALA A 41 -16.57 9.05 21.61
N THR A 42 -17.71 9.75 21.57
CA THR A 42 -18.84 9.40 20.68
C THR A 42 -18.47 9.52 19.20
N ALA A 43 -17.67 10.52 18.82
CA ALA A 43 -17.20 10.69 17.44
C ALA A 43 -16.25 9.55 17.00
N LEU A 44 -15.33 9.13 17.87
CA LEU A 44 -14.47 7.97 17.61
C LEU A 44 -15.27 6.67 17.53
N LEU A 45 -16.21 6.46 18.44
CA LEU A 45 -17.09 5.28 18.44
C LEU A 45 -18.00 5.25 17.21
N THR A 46 -18.52 6.38 16.75
CA THR A 46 -19.31 6.45 15.49
C THR A 46 -18.44 6.21 14.26
N GLN A 47 -17.22 6.73 14.20
CA GLN A 47 -16.29 6.41 13.11
C GLN A 47 -15.92 4.92 13.07
N PHE A 48 -15.63 4.32 14.23
CA PHE A 48 -15.31 2.89 14.34
C PHE A 48 -16.50 2.01 13.96
N THR A 49 -17.70 2.34 14.44
CA THR A 49 -18.92 1.57 14.14
C THR A 49 -19.40 1.76 12.71
N THR A 50 -19.19 2.93 12.11
CA THR A 50 -19.50 3.18 10.69
C THR A 50 -18.56 2.40 9.79
N GLN A 51 -17.26 2.39 10.10
CA GLN A 51 -16.26 1.54 9.44
C GLN A 51 -16.61 0.05 9.56
N GLN A 52 -16.96 -0.43 10.75
CA GLN A 52 -17.34 -1.84 10.94
C GLN A 52 -18.68 -2.22 10.26
N ARG A 53 -19.67 -1.32 10.26
CA ARG A 53 -20.94 -1.53 9.55
C ARG A 53 -20.76 -1.49 8.03
N TYR A 54 -19.87 -0.62 7.54
CA TYR A 54 -19.47 -0.54 6.13
C TYR A 54 -18.77 -1.82 5.68
N ILE A 55 -17.78 -2.30 6.43
CA ILE A 55 -17.08 -3.57 6.18
C ILE A 55 -18.06 -4.76 6.19
N ARG A 56 -19.07 -4.76 7.09
CA ARG A 56 -20.10 -5.82 7.12
C ARG A 56 -21.07 -5.79 5.94
N LYS A 57 -21.42 -4.60 5.43
CA LYS A 57 -22.43 -4.44 4.38
C LYS A 57 -21.93 -4.82 2.97
N TYR A 58 -20.62 -4.74 2.73
CA TYR A 58 -20.03 -4.93 1.39
C TYR A 58 -19.01 -6.09 1.34
N ARG A 59 -19.25 -7.11 2.14
CA ARG A 59 -18.38 -8.28 2.29
C ARG A 59 -18.36 -9.12 1.00
N THR A 60 -17.28 -8.99 0.24
CA THR A 60 -16.92 -9.90 -0.86
C THR A 60 -16.68 -11.33 -0.31
N PRO A 61 -16.97 -12.39 -1.06
CA PRO A 61 -16.74 -13.76 -0.62
C PRO A 61 -15.28 -13.98 -0.25
N ARG A 62 -15.05 -14.62 0.90
CA ARG A 62 -13.71 -14.99 1.38
C ARG A 62 -13.04 -15.89 0.34
N ARG A 63 -11.96 -15.41 -0.29
CA ARG A 63 -11.10 -16.24 -1.14
C ARG A 63 -10.03 -16.87 -0.27
N ASP A 64 -10.26 -18.10 0.16
CA ASP A 64 -9.27 -18.92 0.89
C ASP A 64 -8.23 -19.58 -0.04
N THR A 65 -8.22 -19.24 -1.34
CA THR A 65 -7.26 -19.77 -2.31
C THR A 65 -5.98 -18.93 -2.28
N LEU A 66 -4.91 -19.47 -1.70
CA LEU A 66 -3.54 -19.07 -2.03
C LEU A 66 -3.34 -19.32 -3.54
N HIS A 67 -2.70 -18.38 -4.25
CA HIS A 67 -2.42 -18.57 -5.67
C HIS A 67 -1.54 -19.82 -5.87
N PRO A 68 -1.87 -20.75 -6.79
CA PRO A 68 -1.21 -22.06 -6.90
C PRO A 68 0.28 -22.01 -7.29
N SER A 69 0.79 -20.85 -7.70
CA SER A 69 2.22 -20.61 -7.91
C SER A 69 2.88 -20.05 -6.64
N VAL A 70 3.16 -20.92 -5.67
CA VAL A 70 4.10 -20.59 -4.59
C VAL A 70 5.51 -20.64 -5.19
N VAL A 71 5.95 -19.56 -5.82
CA VAL A 71 7.38 -19.36 -6.09
C VAL A 71 7.95 -18.75 -4.82
N ASN A 72 8.66 -19.58 -4.05
CA ASN A 72 9.53 -19.10 -2.98
C ASN A 72 10.51 -18.09 -3.64
N HIS A 73 10.38 -16.78 -3.39
CA HIS A 73 11.30 -15.73 -3.89
C HIS A 73 12.68 -15.80 -3.20
N ARG A 74 13.22 -17.01 -3.00
CA ARG A 74 14.57 -17.19 -2.46
C ARG A 74 15.56 -16.69 -3.50
N GLY A 75 15.87 -15.40 -3.42
CA GLY A 75 16.97 -14.78 -4.15
C GLY A 75 16.67 -14.37 -5.59
N MET A 76 15.51 -13.75 -5.84
CA MET A 76 15.27 -13.13 -7.16
C MET A 76 16.29 -12.01 -7.39
N ALA A 77 17.03 -12.08 -8.50
CA ALA A 77 17.99 -11.05 -8.89
C ALA A 77 17.34 -10.02 -9.82
N SER A 78 17.84 -8.78 -9.80
CA SER A 78 17.51 -7.79 -10.83
C SER A 78 18.04 -8.23 -12.20
N PRO A 79 17.44 -7.77 -13.32
CA PRO A 79 17.88 -8.14 -14.67
C PRO A 79 19.37 -7.82 -14.95
N ASP A 80 19.88 -6.75 -14.35
CA ASP A 80 21.28 -6.34 -14.45
C ASP A 80 22.20 -7.00 -13.41
N GLY A 81 21.66 -7.89 -12.57
CA GLY A 81 22.37 -8.64 -11.55
C GLY A 81 22.87 -7.82 -10.35
N LYS A 82 22.55 -6.52 -10.28
CA LYS A 82 23.05 -5.63 -9.20
C LYS A 82 22.33 -5.81 -7.88
N TYR A 83 21.09 -6.27 -7.89
CA TYR A 83 20.26 -6.36 -6.69
C TYR A 83 19.68 -7.76 -6.52
N ARG A 84 19.40 -8.13 -5.27
CA ARG A 84 18.71 -9.36 -4.92
C ARG A 84 17.59 -9.08 -3.93
N ALA A 85 16.47 -9.76 -4.12
CA ALA A 85 15.36 -9.80 -3.19
C ALA A 85 15.35 -11.13 -2.42
N THR A 86 15.08 -11.04 -1.14
CA THR A 86 14.80 -12.20 -0.28
C THR A 86 13.50 -11.96 0.43
N THR A 87 12.60 -12.94 0.38
CA THR A 87 11.27 -12.83 0.97
C THR A 87 11.04 -13.92 1.98
N LYS A 88 10.47 -13.55 3.13
CA LYS A 88 9.95 -14.46 4.13
C LYS A 88 8.44 -14.32 4.18
N SER A 89 7.74 -15.44 4.08
CA SER A 89 6.28 -15.47 4.02
C SER A 89 5.70 -16.26 5.19
N ASP A 90 4.52 -15.85 5.64
CA ASP A 90 3.61 -16.64 6.48
C ASP A 90 2.20 -16.70 5.84
N GLU A 91 1.20 -17.18 6.58
CA GLU A 91 -0.17 -17.34 6.07
C GLU A 91 -0.89 -16.04 5.70
N SER A 92 -0.38 -14.89 6.12
CA SER A 92 -1.05 -13.59 6.02
C SER A 92 -0.15 -12.43 5.63
N SER A 93 1.17 -12.64 5.60
CA SER A 93 2.14 -11.63 5.24
C SER A 93 3.35 -12.16 4.48
N GLU A 94 3.95 -11.30 3.66
CA GLU A 94 5.23 -11.54 2.99
C GLU A 94 6.15 -10.34 3.20
N THR A 95 7.26 -10.53 3.91
CA THR A 95 8.25 -9.47 4.14
C THR A 95 9.43 -9.66 3.22
N THR A 96 9.70 -8.65 2.39
CA THR A 96 10.76 -8.64 1.39
C THR A 96 11.86 -7.67 1.76
N HIS A 97 13.06 -8.07 1.41
CA HIS A 97 14.32 -7.46 1.78
C HIS A 97 15.20 -7.33 0.54
N LEU A 98 15.77 -6.14 0.32
CA LEU A 98 16.62 -5.89 -0.86
C LEU A 98 18.08 -5.72 -0.46
N THR A 99 18.98 -6.38 -1.19
CA THR A 99 20.44 -6.34 -1.01
C THR A 99 21.13 -5.95 -2.30
N ASP A 100 22.23 -5.21 -2.18
CA ASP A 100 23.24 -5.12 -3.22
C ASP A 100 23.91 -6.50 -3.42
N ALA A 101 23.94 -6.99 -4.66
CA ALA A 101 24.36 -8.34 -4.98
C ALA A 101 25.88 -8.54 -4.87
N ALA A 102 26.67 -7.47 -5.04
CA ALA A 102 28.13 -7.52 -4.98
C ALA A 102 28.64 -7.52 -3.54
N THR A 103 28.01 -6.74 -2.67
CA THR A 103 28.44 -6.54 -1.28
C THR A 103 27.62 -7.36 -0.27
N GLY A 104 26.43 -7.82 -0.64
CA GLY A 104 25.48 -8.46 0.28
C GLY A 104 24.83 -7.49 1.26
N ARG A 105 25.16 -6.18 1.20
CA ARG A 105 24.62 -5.17 2.10
C ARG A 105 23.15 -4.91 1.78
N ARG A 106 22.34 -4.74 2.82
CA ARG A 106 20.96 -4.27 2.68
C ARG A 106 20.92 -2.84 2.14
N LEU A 107 20.15 -2.65 1.07
CA LEU A 107 19.83 -1.30 0.60
C LEU A 107 19.04 -0.58 1.68
N THR A 108 19.19 0.73 1.78
CA THR A 108 18.43 1.59 2.68
C THR A 108 17.12 2.04 2.03
N ILE A 109 16.17 2.52 2.82
CA ILE A 109 14.90 3.04 2.30
C ILE A 109 15.14 4.17 1.29
N GLY A 110 16.09 5.05 1.56
CA GLY A 110 16.44 6.15 0.67
C GLY A 110 17.11 5.71 -0.62
N GLU A 111 17.96 4.67 -0.59
CA GLU A 111 18.51 4.07 -1.81
C GLU A 111 17.40 3.51 -2.70
N VAL A 112 16.47 2.74 -2.13
CA VAL A 112 15.35 2.15 -2.89
C VAL A 112 14.41 3.22 -3.45
N ALA A 113 14.11 4.27 -2.67
CA ALA A 113 13.30 5.38 -3.13
C ALA A 113 13.91 6.12 -4.34
N ARG A 114 15.24 6.22 -4.40
CA ARG A 114 15.95 6.78 -5.57
C ARG A 114 15.98 5.81 -6.73
N LEU A 115 16.20 4.52 -6.46
CA LEU A 115 16.26 3.47 -7.48
C LEU A 115 14.91 3.25 -8.17
N TRP A 116 13.78 3.56 -7.55
CA TRP A 116 12.49 3.59 -8.25
C TRP A 116 12.41 4.54 -9.45
N ARG A 117 13.38 5.46 -9.62
CA ARG A 117 13.50 6.33 -10.80
C ARG A 117 14.26 5.69 -11.96
N ASP A 118 14.92 4.56 -11.73
CA ASP A 118 15.55 3.75 -12.76
C ASP A 118 14.53 2.75 -13.31
N ASP A 119 14.29 2.78 -14.61
CA ASP A 119 13.24 1.96 -15.25
C ASP A 119 13.51 0.46 -15.08
N THR A 120 14.78 0.04 -15.05
CA THR A 120 15.15 -1.37 -14.87
C THR A 120 14.82 -1.84 -13.46
N PHE A 121 15.21 -1.07 -12.45
CA PHE A 121 14.87 -1.36 -11.06
C PHE A 121 13.37 -1.26 -10.80
N ALA A 122 12.68 -0.25 -11.35
CA ALA A 122 11.24 -0.09 -11.20
C ALA A 122 10.45 -1.25 -11.82
N GLY A 123 10.84 -1.70 -13.02
CA GLY A 123 10.26 -2.89 -13.66
C GLY A 123 10.48 -4.15 -12.82
N TRP A 124 11.71 -4.38 -12.36
CA TRP A 124 12.02 -5.50 -11.47
C TRP A 124 11.25 -5.44 -10.14
N PHE A 125 11.12 -4.26 -9.56
CA PHE A 125 10.37 -4.06 -8.32
C PHE A 125 8.87 -4.36 -8.51
N GLN A 126 8.30 -3.95 -9.64
CA GLN A 126 6.94 -4.31 -10.03
C GLN A 126 6.77 -5.83 -10.14
N GLU A 127 7.71 -6.52 -10.77
CA GLU A 127 7.70 -7.98 -10.91
C GLU A 127 7.78 -8.69 -9.55
N LEU A 128 8.54 -8.17 -8.58
CA LEU A 128 8.58 -8.71 -7.21
C LEU A 128 7.20 -8.68 -6.56
N LEU A 129 6.48 -7.57 -6.71
CA LEU A 129 5.13 -7.43 -6.16
C LEU A 129 4.14 -8.35 -6.88
N ALA A 130 4.22 -8.44 -8.21
CA ALA A 130 3.32 -9.25 -9.03
C ALA A 130 3.35 -10.74 -8.65
N GLN A 131 4.50 -11.16 -8.15
CA GLN A 131 4.87 -12.53 -7.83
C GLN A 131 4.34 -13.05 -6.47
N SER A 132 3.82 -12.16 -5.63
CA SER A 132 3.20 -12.54 -4.35
C SER A 132 2.09 -13.58 -4.54
N ALA A 133 2.02 -14.54 -3.60
CA ALA A 133 1.00 -15.59 -3.61
C ALA A 133 -0.41 -15.09 -3.24
N PHE A 134 -0.53 -13.84 -2.77
CA PHE A 134 -1.81 -13.25 -2.37
C PHE A 134 -2.53 -12.61 -3.57
N ASP A 135 -3.77 -13.03 -3.84
CA ASP A 135 -4.62 -12.41 -4.87
C ASP A 135 -4.72 -10.88 -4.70
N ALA A 136 -4.87 -10.42 -3.46
CA ALA A 136 -4.97 -9.02 -3.08
C ALA A 136 -4.21 -8.78 -1.78
N TYR A 137 -3.47 -7.67 -1.72
CA TYR A 137 -2.66 -7.32 -0.56
C TYR A 137 -2.49 -5.80 -0.42
N PHE A 138 -2.19 -5.38 0.81
CA PHE A 138 -1.62 -4.08 1.13
C PHE A 138 -0.10 -4.15 1.00
N TRP A 139 0.55 -3.03 0.69
CA TRP A 139 2.00 -2.91 0.66
C TRP A 139 2.43 -1.84 1.66
N GLU A 140 3.35 -2.16 2.56
CA GLU A 140 3.74 -1.29 3.66
C GLU A 140 5.26 -1.26 3.84
N VAL A 141 5.81 -0.06 4.02
CA VAL A 141 7.24 0.18 4.29
C VAL A 141 7.38 0.76 5.70
N PRO A 142 8.44 0.45 6.48
CA PRO A 142 8.68 1.10 7.77
C PRO A 142 8.67 2.63 7.65
N PRO A 143 8.17 3.35 8.68
CA PRO A 143 8.25 4.80 8.69
C PRO A 143 9.69 5.29 8.83
N VAL A 144 9.97 6.45 8.25
CA VAL A 144 11.28 7.13 8.38
C VAL A 144 11.10 8.64 8.47
N ASN A 145 12.07 9.28 9.13
CA ASN A 145 12.35 10.72 9.04
C ASN A 145 13.59 10.95 8.17
N ILE A 146 14.07 12.19 8.06
CA ILE A 146 15.20 12.52 7.19
C ILE A 146 16.50 11.76 7.52
N VAL A 147 16.74 11.47 8.81
CA VAL A 147 17.94 10.73 9.26
C VAL A 147 17.77 9.25 8.96
N THR A 148 16.70 8.65 9.47
CA THR A 148 16.42 7.22 9.31
C THR A 148 16.14 6.80 7.87
N PHE A 149 15.82 7.73 6.97
CA PHE A 149 15.67 7.48 5.52
C PHE A 149 16.95 6.93 4.89
N VAL A 150 18.12 7.39 5.33
CA VAL A 150 19.42 6.95 4.80
C VAL A 150 20.09 5.87 5.66
N GLU A 151 19.55 5.56 6.84
CA GLU A 151 20.12 4.58 7.77
C GLU A 151 19.32 3.28 7.81
N THR A 152 18.00 3.34 7.69
CA THR A 152 17.11 2.19 7.86
C THR A 152 17.23 1.27 6.65
N PRO A 153 17.60 -0.01 6.85
CA PRO A 153 17.55 -1.02 5.79
C PRO A 153 16.14 -1.12 5.21
N TYR A 154 16.04 -1.10 3.88
CA TYR A 154 14.78 -1.25 3.18
C TYR A 154 14.19 -2.63 3.42
N GLU A 155 12.94 -2.62 3.81
CA GLU A 155 12.03 -3.74 3.74
C GLU A 155 10.65 -3.24 3.36
N HIS A 156 9.84 -4.15 2.82
CA HIS A 156 8.40 -3.95 2.76
C HIS A 156 7.69 -5.21 3.22
N THR A 157 6.48 -5.06 3.72
CA THR A 157 5.59 -6.16 4.04
C THR A 157 4.35 -6.07 3.18
N LEU A 158 4.04 -7.17 2.50
CA LEU A 158 2.74 -7.39 1.88
C LEU A 158 1.82 -8.02 2.91
N VAL A 159 0.63 -7.46 3.11
CA VAL A 159 -0.37 -8.01 4.03
C VAL A 159 -1.58 -8.48 3.24
N GLN A 160 -1.92 -9.76 3.36
CA GLN A 160 -3.00 -10.37 2.61
C GLN A 160 -4.34 -9.70 2.94
N ASN A 161 -5.03 -9.22 1.91
CA ASN A 161 -6.42 -8.81 2.02
C ASN A 161 -7.34 -9.97 1.59
N ARG A 162 -7.73 -10.81 2.56
CA ARG A 162 -8.59 -12.00 2.33
C ARG A 162 -10.00 -11.67 1.82
N TRP A 163 -10.41 -10.41 1.92
CA TRP A 163 -11.68 -9.92 1.42
C TRP A 163 -11.56 -9.34 0.02
N GLY A 164 -10.35 -9.14 -0.50
CA GLY A 164 -10.12 -8.44 -1.76
C GLY A 164 -10.51 -6.97 -1.70
N PHE A 165 -10.47 -6.31 -2.85
CA PHE A 165 -10.87 -4.92 -3.02
C PHE A 165 -12.14 -4.84 -3.85
N ARG A 166 -12.84 -3.70 -3.76
CA ARG A 166 -13.94 -3.40 -4.68
C ARG A 166 -13.38 -3.27 -6.10
N ALA A 167 -14.26 -3.46 -7.09
CA ALA A 167 -13.91 -3.19 -8.48
C ALA A 167 -13.45 -1.74 -8.64
N ALA A 168 -12.47 -1.54 -9.52
CA ALA A 168 -11.97 -0.22 -9.82
C ALA A 168 -13.09 0.69 -10.33
N ASP A 169 -13.00 1.97 -9.99
CA ASP A 169 -13.93 3.00 -10.43
C ASP A 169 -13.13 4.19 -10.93
N SER A 170 -13.04 4.36 -12.26
CA SER A 170 -12.31 5.44 -12.91
C SER A 170 -12.80 6.86 -12.56
N SER A 171 -13.96 7.00 -11.91
CA SER A 171 -14.40 8.29 -11.36
C SER A 171 -13.65 8.67 -10.08
N ASP A 172 -13.08 7.68 -9.37
CA ASP A 172 -12.27 7.92 -8.19
C ASP A 172 -10.98 8.66 -8.56
N PHE A 173 -10.72 9.78 -7.87
CA PHE A 173 -9.62 10.69 -8.14
C PHE A 173 -9.58 11.33 -9.54
N ALA A 174 -10.61 11.16 -10.39
CA ALA A 174 -10.64 11.73 -11.74
C ALA A 174 -10.26 13.23 -11.76
N GLN A 175 -10.83 14.04 -10.85
CA GLN A 175 -10.52 15.47 -10.72
C GLN A 175 -9.05 15.79 -10.39
N HIS A 176 -8.34 14.86 -9.74
CA HIS A 176 -6.92 15.01 -9.38
C HIS A 176 -5.99 14.52 -10.48
N LEU A 177 -6.47 13.57 -11.29
CA LEU A 177 -5.72 12.90 -12.35
C LEU A 177 -5.86 13.64 -13.68
N GLU A 178 -7.03 14.19 -14.00
CA GLU A 178 -7.38 14.81 -15.29
C GLU A 178 -6.25 15.71 -15.83
N GLY A 179 -5.85 16.73 -15.06
CA GLY A 179 -4.83 17.67 -15.52
C GLY A 179 -3.48 17.03 -15.83
N ALA A 180 -3.05 16.01 -15.07
CA ALA A 180 -1.80 15.30 -15.31
C ALA A 180 -1.93 14.38 -16.52
N CYS A 181 -2.98 13.57 -16.57
CA CYS A 181 -3.19 12.59 -17.62
C CYS A 181 -3.39 13.28 -18.99
N SER A 182 -4.10 14.42 -19.04
CA SER A 182 -4.27 15.21 -20.27
C SER A 182 -2.96 15.81 -20.81
N ARG A 183 -1.94 15.99 -19.97
CA ARG A 183 -0.59 16.43 -20.40
C ARG A 183 0.29 15.27 -20.86
N GLY A 184 -0.20 14.03 -20.78
CA GLY A 184 0.58 12.83 -21.07
C GLY A 184 1.38 12.31 -19.88
N ASP A 185 1.18 12.86 -18.67
CA ASP A 185 1.71 12.22 -17.46
C ASP A 185 0.97 10.88 -17.24
N ARG A 186 1.68 9.87 -16.72
CA ARG A 186 1.10 8.53 -16.49
C ARG A 186 0.55 8.32 -15.07
N CYS A 187 0.78 9.30 -14.19
CA CYS A 187 0.35 9.32 -12.80
C CYS A 187 0.39 10.75 -12.25
N ALA A 188 -0.27 10.98 -11.12
CA ALA A 188 -0.25 12.27 -10.42
C ALA A 188 0.06 12.10 -8.93
N ALA A 189 0.62 13.15 -8.34
CA ALA A 189 0.76 13.30 -6.89
C ALA A 189 -0.15 14.42 -6.39
N PHE A 190 -0.95 14.19 -5.36
CA PHE A 190 -1.91 15.16 -4.84
C PHE A 190 -2.21 14.93 -3.35
N PRO A 191 -2.57 15.97 -2.58
CA PRO A 191 -2.99 15.80 -1.20
C PRO A 191 -4.34 15.08 -1.11
N ASN A 192 -4.56 14.30 -0.06
CA ASN A 192 -5.90 13.79 0.26
C ASN A 192 -6.87 14.92 0.65
N LEU A 193 -8.16 14.60 0.81
CA LEU A 193 -9.20 15.59 1.18
C LEU A 193 -8.86 16.39 2.45
N GLY A 194 -8.28 15.74 3.47
CA GLY A 194 -7.86 16.37 4.72
C GLY A 194 -6.54 17.14 4.63
N ARG A 195 -5.83 17.05 3.50
CA ARG A 195 -4.50 17.63 3.24
C ARG A 195 -3.43 17.26 4.27
N ASP A 196 -3.60 16.13 4.94
CA ASP A 196 -2.69 15.57 5.92
C ASP A 196 -1.85 14.40 5.38
N SER A 197 -2.15 13.95 4.15
CA SER A 197 -1.44 12.92 3.42
C SER A 197 -1.13 13.38 2.00
N MET A 198 0.01 12.93 1.46
CA MET A 198 0.29 12.99 0.03
C MET A 198 -0.03 11.64 -0.60
N LEU A 199 -0.73 11.65 -1.73
CA LEU A 199 -1.09 10.46 -2.49
C LEU A 199 -0.38 10.46 -3.84
N VAL A 200 0.01 9.28 -4.33
CA VAL A 200 0.45 9.07 -5.72
C VAL A 200 -0.44 8.00 -6.34
N SER A 201 -1.04 8.31 -7.49
CA SER A 201 -2.04 7.47 -8.14
C SER A 201 -1.79 7.39 -9.65
N PRO A 202 -1.94 6.22 -10.30
CA PRO A 202 -1.79 6.10 -11.74
C PRO A 202 -2.97 6.77 -12.46
N CYS A 203 -2.70 7.23 -13.69
CA CYS A 203 -3.73 7.56 -14.66
C CYS A 203 -4.41 6.29 -15.16
N ASP A 204 -5.65 6.42 -15.63
CA ASP A 204 -6.24 5.38 -16.45
C ASP A 204 -5.62 5.46 -17.85
N GLU A 205 -4.74 4.52 -18.20
CA GLU A 205 -4.27 4.38 -19.59
C GLU A 205 -5.24 3.50 -20.41
N GLY A 206 -6.24 2.91 -19.75
CA GLY A 206 -7.44 2.33 -20.34
C GLY A 206 -8.41 3.42 -20.77
N GLY A 207 -8.04 4.21 -21.79
CA GLY A 207 -9.06 4.96 -22.52
C GLY A 207 -10.16 4.02 -23.03
N PRO A 208 -11.40 4.50 -23.27
CA PRO A 208 -12.36 3.71 -24.03
C PRO A 208 -11.69 3.22 -25.33
N PRO A 209 -12.01 2.02 -25.84
CA PRO A 209 -11.48 1.58 -27.12
C PRO A 209 -11.70 2.70 -28.13
N PRO A 210 -10.74 2.99 -29.03
CA PRO A 210 -10.88 4.10 -29.96
C PRO A 210 -12.24 3.98 -30.65
N VAL A 211 -13.10 4.99 -30.44
CA VAL A 211 -14.35 5.11 -31.18
C VAL A 211 -13.94 5.30 -32.63
N GLN A 212 -14.00 4.22 -33.41
CA GLN A 212 -13.70 4.30 -34.83
C GLN A 212 -14.69 5.29 -35.46
N PRO A 213 -14.22 6.36 -36.11
CA PRO A 213 -15.11 7.17 -36.92
C PRO A 213 -15.63 6.30 -38.06
N ARG A 214 -16.95 6.19 -38.19
CA ARG A 214 -17.51 5.72 -39.46
C ARG A 214 -17.27 6.80 -40.51
N ALA A 215 -16.39 6.45 -41.46
CA ALA A 215 -16.24 7.01 -42.80
C ALA A 215 -16.03 8.54 -42.91
N HIS A 216 -14.77 8.96 -43.04
CA HIS A 216 -14.25 9.48 -44.32
C HIS A 216 -12.71 9.54 -44.24
N GLY A 217 -12.10 8.77 -45.14
CA GLY A 217 -10.69 8.40 -45.10
C GLY A 217 -9.75 9.59 -45.15
N THR A 218 -9.07 9.84 -44.04
CA THR A 218 -7.61 9.70 -43.89
C THR A 218 -7.24 10.22 -42.52
N LEU A 219 -6.91 9.31 -41.60
CA LEU A 219 -6.23 9.65 -40.35
C LEU A 219 -5.07 8.67 -40.22
N TYR A 220 -3.87 9.22 -40.08
CA TYR A 220 -2.73 8.51 -39.50
C TYR A 220 -3.17 8.11 -38.09
N GLU A 221 -3.63 6.88 -37.95
CA GLU A 221 -3.79 6.26 -36.64
C GLU A 221 -2.38 6.20 -36.05
N ARG A 222 -2.06 7.14 -35.14
CA ARG A 222 -0.94 6.92 -34.22
C ARG A 222 -1.39 5.74 -33.37
N ALA A 223 -1.11 4.54 -33.85
CA ALA A 223 -1.11 3.34 -33.04
C ALA A 223 -0.25 3.67 -31.83
N ASN A 224 -0.89 3.93 -30.70
CA ASN A 224 -0.19 3.93 -29.42
C ASN A 224 0.11 2.45 -29.19
N PRO A 225 1.35 1.98 -29.36
CA PRO A 225 1.66 0.55 -29.31
C PRO A 225 1.67 0.03 -27.87
N HIS A 226 1.28 0.86 -26.90
CA HIS A 226 1.05 0.46 -25.53
C HIS A 226 -0.34 -0.14 -25.44
N VAL A 227 -0.41 -1.47 -25.35
CA VAL A 227 -1.63 -2.18 -24.97
C VAL A 227 -2.10 -1.58 -23.65
N ALA A 228 -3.20 -0.83 -23.72
CA ALA A 228 -3.83 -0.24 -22.54
C ALA A 228 -4.20 -1.34 -21.54
N ALA A 229 -3.95 -1.11 -20.25
CA ALA A 229 -4.38 -2.05 -19.23
C ALA A 229 -5.90 -1.97 -19.04
N PRO A 230 -6.56 -3.08 -18.66
CA PRO A 230 -7.96 -3.05 -18.30
C PRO A 230 -8.16 -2.21 -17.02
N GLU A 231 -9.35 -1.61 -16.85
CA GLU A 231 -9.70 -0.83 -15.65
C GLU A 231 -9.44 -1.59 -14.33
N SER A 232 -9.61 -2.92 -14.36
CA SER A 232 -9.35 -3.81 -13.23
C SER A 232 -7.88 -3.80 -12.75
N ALA A 233 -6.93 -3.32 -13.56
CA ALA A 233 -5.53 -3.13 -13.17
C ALA A 233 -5.36 -2.02 -12.13
N TYR A 234 -6.30 -1.06 -12.05
CA TYR A 234 -6.11 0.15 -11.26
C TYR A 234 -6.75 0.09 -9.88
N GLY A 235 -7.47 -0.98 -9.52
CA GLY A 235 -8.20 -1.03 -8.24
C GLY A 235 -7.29 -1.10 -6.99
N HIS A 236 -6.12 -1.72 -7.10
CA HIS A 236 -5.18 -1.91 -6.00
C HIS A 236 -3.79 -2.34 -6.49
N ILE A 237 -2.79 -2.31 -5.60
CA ILE A 237 -1.38 -2.53 -5.97
C ILE A 237 -1.13 -3.92 -6.55
N ALA A 238 -1.78 -4.97 -6.05
CA ALA A 238 -1.59 -6.32 -6.60
C ALA A 238 -2.10 -6.46 -8.05
N ALA A 239 -3.21 -5.80 -8.40
CA ALA A 239 -3.73 -5.81 -9.76
C ALA A 239 -2.85 -4.97 -10.69
N PHE A 240 -2.38 -3.82 -10.20
CA PHE A 240 -1.47 -2.94 -10.94
C PHE A 240 -0.13 -3.63 -11.19
N ALA A 241 0.44 -4.29 -10.18
CA ALA A 241 1.67 -5.06 -10.27
C ALA A 241 1.63 -6.09 -11.41
N ARG A 242 0.50 -6.78 -11.56
CA ARG A 242 0.34 -7.86 -12.53
C ARG A 242 -0.06 -7.42 -13.94
N ASN A 243 -0.74 -6.27 -14.07
CA ASN A 243 -1.42 -5.92 -15.32
C ASN A 243 -1.04 -4.56 -15.91
N ALA A 244 -0.39 -3.67 -15.15
CA ALA A 244 -0.03 -2.34 -15.65
C ALA A 244 1.06 -2.43 -16.73
N PRO A 245 1.02 -1.57 -17.78
CA PRO A 245 2.09 -1.50 -18.76
C PRO A 245 3.40 -1.11 -18.08
N GLN A 246 4.52 -1.71 -18.51
CA GLN A 246 5.84 -1.48 -17.88
C GLN A 246 6.22 0.00 -17.81
N ALA A 247 5.97 0.76 -18.89
CA ALA A 247 6.25 2.19 -18.94
C ALA A 247 5.40 3.00 -17.92
N GLN A 248 4.16 2.58 -17.68
CA GLN A 248 3.31 3.18 -16.66
C GLN A 248 3.79 2.83 -15.25
N ALA A 249 4.15 1.57 -15.01
CA ALA A 249 4.70 1.13 -13.73
C ALA A 249 6.00 1.87 -13.39
N ALA A 250 6.92 2.02 -14.37
CA ALA A 250 8.15 2.78 -14.20
C ALA A 250 7.88 4.25 -13.84
N ALA A 251 7.01 4.92 -14.59
CA ALA A 251 6.63 6.30 -14.31
C ALA A 251 5.95 6.46 -12.93
N PHE A 252 5.12 5.49 -12.54
CA PHE A 252 4.45 5.46 -11.23
C PHE A 252 5.46 5.33 -10.09
N TRP A 253 6.38 4.37 -10.14
CA TRP A 253 7.42 4.19 -9.12
C TRP A 253 8.38 5.38 -9.06
N ALA A 254 8.78 5.93 -10.20
CA ALA A 254 9.60 7.14 -10.25
C ALA A 254 8.92 8.33 -9.54
N LYS A 255 7.59 8.47 -9.71
CA LYS A 255 6.80 9.48 -9.01
C LYS A 255 6.74 9.19 -7.51
N VAL A 256 6.45 7.96 -7.11
CA VAL A 256 6.44 7.53 -5.69
C VAL A 256 7.76 7.87 -5.01
N GLY A 257 8.89 7.47 -5.60
CA GLY A 257 10.22 7.72 -5.05
C GLY A 257 10.58 9.20 -4.94
N SER A 258 10.24 9.99 -5.97
CA SER A 258 10.47 11.44 -5.99
C SER A 258 9.62 12.19 -4.97
N THR A 259 8.33 11.86 -4.90
CA THR A 259 7.40 12.44 -3.93
C THR A 259 7.77 12.05 -2.51
N TYR A 260 8.18 10.79 -2.28
CA TYR A 260 8.56 10.31 -0.96
C TYR A 260 9.83 10.98 -0.44
N GLU A 261 10.91 11.00 -1.23
CA GLU A 261 12.17 11.67 -0.85
C GLU A 261 11.93 13.16 -0.56
N SER A 262 11.17 13.83 -1.42
CA SER A 262 10.84 15.26 -1.24
C SER A 262 10.04 15.51 0.03
N LEU A 263 9.07 14.65 0.34
CA LEU A 263 8.23 14.80 1.54
C LEU A 263 9.02 14.51 2.81
N VAL A 264 9.85 13.47 2.83
CA VAL A 264 10.74 13.16 3.96
C VAL A 264 11.67 14.34 4.23
N ALA A 265 12.29 14.90 3.18
CA ALA A 265 13.13 16.09 3.32
C ALA A 265 12.36 17.30 3.88
N GLN A 266 11.14 17.55 3.40
CA GLN A 266 10.30 18.64 3.88
C GLN A 266 9.85 18.46 5.36
N LYS A 267 9.59 17.22 5.78
CA LYS A 267 9.11 16.92 7.14
C LYS A 267 10.22 16.94 8.18
N GLY A 268 11.48 16.77 7.76
CA GLY A 268 12.66 16.79 8.63
C GLY A 268 12.61 15.63 9.61
N ASP A 269 12.64 15.92 10.92
CA ASP A 269 12.63 14.92 11.99
C ASP A 269 11.28 14.20 12.16
N ARG A 270 10.22 14.71 11.52
CA ARG A 270 8.89 14.10 11.61
C ARG A 270 8.81 12.86 10.70
N PRO A 271 8.37 11.72 11.22
CA PRO A 271 8.27 10.50 10.44
C PRO A 271 7.19 10.57 9.36
N VAL A 272 7.45 9.87 8.26
CA VAL A 272 6.57 9.66 7.12
C VAL A 272 6.35 8.16 6.95
N TRP A 273 5.09 7.75 6.90
CA TRP A 273 4.67 6.37 6.63
C TRP A 273 4.36 6.22 5.14
N LEU A 274 4.88 5.17 4.50
CA LEU A 274 4.69 4.86 3.08
C LEU A 274 3.96 3.51 2.92
N SER A 275 2.76 3.55 2.34
CA SER A 275 1.92 2.34 2.19
C SER A 275 0.96 2.42 1.02
N THR A 276 0.23 1.35 0.74
CA THR A 276 -1.01 1.38 -0.03
C THR A 276 -2.21 1.03 0.86
N GLU A 277 -3.35 1.62 0.51
CA GLU A 277 -4.67 1.27 1.03
C GLU A 277 -5.65 1.30 -0.16
N GLY A 278 -6.83 0.70 -0.02
CA GLY A 278 -7.80 0.63 -1.11
C GLY A 278 -9.19 0.15 -0.68
N SER A 279 -9.41 -0.11 0.61
CA SER A 279 -10.69 -0.61 1.14
C SER A 279 -11.81 0.44 1.06
N GLY A 280 -11.46 1.73 1.10
CA GLY A 280 -12.41 2.84 0.98
C GLY A 280 -12.63 3.30 -0.46
N VAL A 281 -11.52 3.60 -1.15
CA VAL A 281 -11.48 4.15 -2.52
C VAL A 281 -10.79 3.13 -3.42
N PRO A 282 -11.52 2.41 -4.30
CA PRO A 282 -10.97 1.38 -5.18
C PRO A 282 -10.25 1.96 -6.40
N TRP A 283 -9.30 2.86 -6.17
CA TRP A 283 -8.33 3.27 -7.18
C TRP A 283 -6.96 3.35 -6.51
N LEU A 284 -5.94 2.76 -7.14
CA LEU A 284 -4.62 2.58 -6.56
C LEU A 284 -4.08 3.94 -6.13
N HIS A 285 -3.73 4.04 -4.85
CA HIS A 285 -3.00 5.18 -4.36
C HIS A 285 -1.96 4.72 -3.34
N VAL A 286 -0.70 5.07 -3.61
CA VAL A 286 0.35 5.04 -2.60
C VAL A 286 0.16 6.26 -1.71
N ARG A 287 0.26 6.04 -0.41
CA ARG A 287 0.03 7.01 0.64
C ARG A 287 1.34 7.33 1.33
N MET A 288 1.63 8.62 1.46
CA MET A 288 2.62 9.14 2.37
C MET A 288 1.91 9.90 3.50
N ASP A 289 1.75 9.23 4.64
CA ASP A 289 0.95 9.70 5.77
C ASP A 289 1.85 10.19 6.92
N ALA A 290 1.37 11.17 7.71
CA ALA A 290 2.06 11.63 8.93
C ALA A 290 1.84 10.71 10.15
N ARG A 291 0.98 9.69 10.02
CA ARG A 291 0.60 8.72 11.06
C ARG A 291 0.22 7.38 10.42
N PRO A 292 0.37 6.24 11.10
CA PRO A 292 0.09 4.91 10.56
C PRO A 292 -1.42 4.56 10.53
N LYS A 293 -2.27 5.43 9.97
CA LYS A 293 -3.74 5.25 10.02
C LYS A 293 -4.20 3.96 9.33
N TYR A 294 -3.53 3.56 8.25
CA TYR A 294 -3.93 2.44 7.38
C TYR A 294 -2.94 1.27 7.38
N TYR A 295 -1.99 1.27 8.31
CA TYR A 295 -1.10 0.13 8.44
C TYR A 295 -1.83 -1.05 9.07
N HIS A 296 -1.47 -2.24 8.63
CA HIS A 296 -1.90 -3.53 9.17
C HIS A 296 -0.74 -4.18 9.92
N THR A 297 0.51 -3.94 9.51
CA THR A 297 1.72 -4.42 10.18
C THR A 297 1.92 -3.72 11.53
N ALA A 298 1.75 -4.45 12.63
CA ALA A 298 1.72 -3.87 13.97
C ALA A 298 3.02 -3.15 14.36
N HIS A 299 4.18 -3.69 14.01
CA HIS A 299 5.47 -3.12 14.39
C HIS A 299 5.82 -1.83 13.61
N TYR A 300 5.23 -1.62 12.42
CA TYR A 300 5.36 -0.36 11.68
C TYR A 300 4.51 0.78 12.26
N LYS A 301 3.56 0.48 13.16
CA LYS A 301 2.74 1.52 13.82
C LYS A 301 3.46 2.23 14.96
N VAL A 302 4.57 1.69 15.42
CA VAL A 302 5.37 2.27 16.50
C VAL A 302 6.49 3.08 15.85
N TRP A 303 6.55 4.37 16.17
CA TRP A 303 7.72 5.18 15.87
C TRP A 303 8.75 5.03 16.98
N SER A 304 9.96 4.58 16.63
CA SER A 304 11.08 4.39 17.57
C SER A 304 12.34 5.15 17.18
N GLY A 305 12.26 6.03 16.18
CA GLY A 305 13.38 6.87 15.71
C GLY A 305 13.44 8.25 16.34
#